data_AF-A0A7C3XC84-F1
#
_entry.id   AF-A0A7C3XC84-F1
#
_cell.length_a   1.000
_cell.length_b   1.000
_cell.length_c   1.000
_cell.angle_alpha   90.00
_cell.angle_beta   90.00
_cell.angle_gamma   90.00
#
_symmetry.space_group_name_H-M   'P 1'
#
loop_
_entity.id
_entity.type
_entity.pdbx_description
1 polymer ?
#
loop_
_entity_poly.entity_id
_entity_poly.type
_entity_poly.pdbx_seq_one_letter_code
_entity_poly.pdbx_strand_id
1 'polypeptide(L)'
;MIKRLTDLSSQRWFGALVLGVLAFILYVATAARSATFGDGPELATAAYQLGVPHPTGYPLYMLLTHLFIRLIPVGEVIFRTTLFSAVTCAAAVGVLYVLGTLVLRQRWVAAFVAALFAVSETFWGQAVLTEVYGLHMLLTLAALTCLVFWDRTGTPTLVLWAAFFVGLSLTHHLMSVMWLPAMVLILATSRHRQQLRARWRPMALLFLTPLLLYVYLPIAALRDPPMNWGDPRTLKNFLDHVTGAQYRFKMGY
;
A
#
# COMPACT_ATOMS: atom_id res chain seq x y z
N MET A 1 -20.40 -2.36 23.20
CA MET A 1 -20.34 -1.48 22.01
C MET A 1 -19.30 -1.92 20.96
N ILE A 2 -18.94 -3.22 20.89
CA ILE A 2 -17.87 -3.77 20.02
C ILE A 2 -18.43 -4.47 18.77
N LYS A 3 -19.76 -4.68 18.67
CA LYS A 3 -20.41 -5.47 17.61
C LYS A 3 -20.52 -4.82 16.21
N ARG A 4 -20.06 -3.57 15.98
CA ARG A 4 -20.27 -2.88 14.68
C ARG A 4 -19.10 -2.95 13.69
N LEU A 5 -17.89 -3.27 14.13
CA LEU A 5 -16.75 -3.44 13.22
C LEU A 5 -16.77 -4.81 12.49
N THR A 6 -17.56 -5.77 12.99
CA THR A 6 -17.68 -7.14 12.45
C THR A 6 -18.90 -7.35 11.53
N ASP A 7 -19.57 -6.28 11.06
CA ASP A 7 -20.83 -6.40 10.29
C ASP A 7 -20.63 -6.82 8.82
N LEU A 8 -19.42 -7.26 8.45
CA LEU A 8 -19.21 -8.07 7.25
C LEU A 8 -19.44 -9.52 7.63
N SER A 9 -20.46 -10.14 7.03
CA SER A 9 -20.74 -11.57 7.22
C SER A 9 -19.46 -12.40 7.06
N SER A 10 -19.23 -13.41 7.89
CA SER A 10 -18.05 -14.30 7.80
C SER A 10 -17.81 -14.85 6.40
N GLN A 11 -18.88 -15.02 5.61
CA GLN A 11 -18.83 -15.41 4.20
C GLN A 11 -18.06 -14.43 3.28
N ARG A 12 -18.09 -13.12 3.57
CA ARG A 12 -17.30 -12.11 2.81
C ARG A 12 -15.82 -12.25 3.12
N TRP A 13 -15.46 -12.40 4.39
CA TRP A 13 -14.06 -12.62 4.76
C TRP A 13 -13.53 -13.96 4.26
N PHE A 14 -14.36 -15.00 4.27
CA PHE A 14 -14.02 -16.28 3.66
C PHE A 14 -13.76 -16.15 2.16
N GLY A 15 -14.66 -15.48 1.41
CA GLY A 15 -14.44 -15.25 -0.02
C GLY A 15 -13.19 -14.42 -0.32
N ALA A 16 -12.91 -13.40 0.50
CA ALA A 16 -11.69 -12.59 0.40
C ALA A 16 -10.43 -13.44 0.60
N LEU A 17 -10.45 -14.32 1.61
CA LEU A 17 -9.35 -15.24 1.90
C LEU A 17 -9.15 -16.23 0.75
N VAL A 18 -10.22 -16.84 0.25
CA VAL A 18 -10.14 -17.81 -0.87
C VAL A 18 -9.53 -17.15 -2.11
N LEU A 19 -10.05 -15.99 -2.52
CA LEU A 19 -9.54 -15.27 -3.69
C LEU A 19 -8.09 -14.82 -3.50
N GLY A 20 -7.74 -14.32 -2.32
CA GLY A 20 -6.37 -13.94 -1.98
C GLY A 20 -5.42 -15.14 -2.01
N VAL A 21 -5.81 -16.29 -1.44
CA VAL A 21 -4.98 -17.51 -1.45
C VAL A 21 -4.79 -18.03 -2.88
N LEU A 22 -5.85 -18.07 -3.70
CA LEU A 22 -5.74 -18.49 -5.09
C LEU A 22 -4.82 -17.56 -5.90
N ALA A 23 -4.96 -16.24 -5.73
CA ALA A 23 -4.07 -15.27 -6.35
C ALA A 23 -2.62 -15.43 -5.86
N PHE A 24 -2.40 -15.65 -4.56
CA PHE A 24 -1.08 -15.89 -4.00
C PHE A 24 -0.41 -17.13 -4.59
N ILE A 25 -1.13 -18.26 -4.66
CA ILE A 25 -0.61 -19.50 -5.27
C ILE A 25 -0.19 -19.24 -6.72
N LEU A 26 -1.04 -18.57 -7.50
CA LEU A 26 -0.73 -18.19 -8.88
C LEU A 26 0.54 -17.33 -8.95
N TYR A 27 0.61 -16.25 -8.17
CA TYR A 27 1.72 -15.31 -8.19
C TYR A 27 3.04 -15.95 -7.77
N VAL A 28 3.04 -16.80 -6.74
CA VAL A 28 4.25 -17.53 -6.31
C VAL A 28 4.69 -18.57 -7.34
N ALA A 29 3.75 -19.23 -8.01
CA ALA A 29 4.04 -20.20 -9.07
C ALA A 29 4.74 -19.53 -10.27
N THR A 30 4.42 -18.26 -10.56
CA THR A 30 4.99 -17.50 -11.68
C THR A 30 5.99 -16.41 -11.27
N ALA A 31 6.37 -16.35 -9.99
CA ALA A 31 7.27 -15.34 -9.45
C ALA A 31 8.70 -15.47 -9.99
N ALA A 32 9.30 -14.33 -10.33
CA ALA A 32 10.72 -14.26 -10.66
C ALA A 32 11.58 -14.73 -9.48
N ARG A 33 12.47 -15.69 -9.75
CA ARG A 33 13.36 -16.30 -8.74
C ARG A 33 14.72 -15.60 -8.63
N SER A 34 15.06 -14.75 -9.59
CA SER A 34 16.33 -14.04 -9.71
C SER A 34 16.10 -12.59 -10.12
N ALA A 35 17.16 -11.79 -10.12
CA ALA A 35 17.13 -10.41 -10.61
C ALA A 35 16.57 -10.34 -12.05
N THR A 36 15.65 -9.41 -12.25
CA THR A 36 15.07 -9.06 -13.55
C THR A 36 15.44 -7.62 -13.90
N PHE A 37 15.03 -7.17 -15.09
CA PHE A 37 15.17 -5.77 -15.50
C PHE A 37 14.23 -4.86 -14.68
N GLY A 38 14.55 -3.56 -14.63
CA GLY A 38 13.78 -2.55 -13.89
C GLY A 38 14.33 -2.27 -12.49
N ASP A 39 13.49 -1.75 -11.61
CA ASP A 39 13.90 -1.22 -10.31
C ASP A 39 14.02 -2.33 -9.23
N GLY A 40 13.57 -3.55 -9.53
CA GLY A 40 13.54 -4.67 -8.59
C GLY A 40 14.87 -4.97 -7.88
N PRO A 41 16.02 -5.10 -8.58
CA PRO A 41 17.32 -5.32 -7.95
C PRO A 41 17.74 -4.16 -7.02
N GLU A 42 17.41 -2.92 -7.38
CA GLU A 42 17.68 -1.74 -6.57
C GLU A 42 16.85 -1.78 -5.28
N LEU A 43 15.53 -1.97 -5.41
CA LEU A 43 14.60 -2.08 -4.30
C LEU A 43 14.97 -3.23 -3.36
N ALA A 44 15.36 -4.38 -3.90
CA ALA A 44 15.79 -5.52 -3.09
C ALA A 44 17.07 -5.23 -2.32
N THR A 45 18.05 -4.58 -2.96
CA THR A 45 19.31 -4.18 -2.32
C THR A 45 19.06 -3.16 -1.21
N ALA A 46 18.25 -2.14 -1.49
CA ALA A 46 17.85 -1.13 -0.51
C ALA A 46 17.10 -1.78 0.67
N ALA A 47 16.11 -2.63 0.41
CA ALA A 47 15.39 -3.31 1.47
C ALA A 47 16.31 -4.22 2.31
N TYR A 48 17.24 -4.96 1.68
CA TYR A 48 18.17 -5.83 2.40
C TYR A 48 19.08 -5.09 3.38
N GLN A 49 19.54 -3.91 3.00
CA GLN A 49 20.51 -3.10 3.76
C GLN A 49 19.84 -1.99 4.61
N LEU A 50 18.52 -1.84 4.51
CA LEU A 50 17.80 -0.64 4.96
C LEU A 50 18.41 0.63 4.34
N GLY A 51 18.64 0.62 3.03
CA GLY A 51 19.14 1.75 2.25
C GLY A 51 18.05 2.72 1.79
N VAL A 52 18.43 3.66 0.94
CA VAL A 52 17.55 4.63 0.31
C VAL A 52 17.47 4.30 -1.18
N PRO A 53 16.34 3.74 -1.66
CA PRO A 53 16.12 3.52 -3.09
C PRO A 53 15.74 4.85 -3.77
N HIS A 54 15.53 4.81 -5.07
CA HIS A 54 15.07 5.95 -5.85
C HIS A 54 13.82 6.67 -5.27
N PRO A 55 13.61 7.95 -5.62
CA PRO A 55 12.49 8.74 -5.13
C PRO A 55 11.12 8.08 -5.37
N THR A 56 10.21 8.05 -4.39
CA THR A 56 10.22 8.87 -3.15
C THR A 56 10.79 8.15 -1.93
N GLY A 57 11.60 7.09 -2.13
CA GLY A 57 12.34 6.38 -1.08
C GLY A 57 11.53 5.34 -0.30
N TYR A 58 10.22 5.31 -0.49
CA TYR A 58 9.28 4.29 0.00
C TYR A 58 9.51 3.78 1.45
N PRO A 59 9.58 4.66 2.47
CA PRO A 59 9.92 4.26 3.84
C PRO A 59 9.15 3.06 4.39
N LEU A 60 7.83 3.02 4.20
CA LEU A 60 7.00 1.92 4.69
C LEU A 60 7.37 0.59 4.03
N TYR A 61 7.54 0.60 2.70
CA TYR A 61 7.94 -0.59 1.95
C TYR A 61 9.33 -1.07 2.33
N MET A 62 10.30 -0.17 2.49
CA MET A 62 11.66 -0.53 2.92
C MET A 62 11.66 -1.28 4.26
N LEU A 63 10.96 -0.73 5.25
CA LEU A 63 10.89 -1.32 6.59
C LEU A 63 10.14 -2.65 6.61
N LEU A 64 8.99 -2.74 5.94
CA LEU A 64 8.19 -3.97 5.89
C LEU A 64 8.89 -5.06 5.09
N THR A 65 9.48 -4.72 3.95
CA THR A 65 10.20 -5.68 3.11
C THR A 65 11.44 -6.18 3.83
N HIS A 66 12.20 -5.30 4.51
CA HIS A 66 13.34 -5.73 5.33
C HIS A 66 12.91 -6.72 6.43
N LEU A 67 11.82 -6.44 7.13
CA LEU A 67 11.30 -7.37 8.13
C LEU A 67 10.89 -8.70 7.48
N PHE A 68 10.17 -8.64 6.37
CA PHE A 68 9.66 -9.82 5.67
C PHE A 68 10.78 -10.78 5.22
N ILE A 69 11.83 -10.26 4.56
CA ILE A 69 12.94 -11.09 4.07
C ILE A 69 13.79 -11.71 5.19
N ARG A 70 13.73 -11.14 6.40
CA ARG A 70 14.39 -11.69 7.60
C ARG A 70 13.54 -12.77 8.25
N LEU A 71 12.22 -12.62 8.26
CA LEU A 71 11.29 -13.61 8.80
C LEU A 71 11.09 -14.82 7.88
N ILE A 72 11.25 -14.65 6.57
CA ILE A 72 11.04 -15.71 5.57
C ILE A 72 12.37 -15.94 4.81
N PRO A 73 13.31 -16.73 5.38
CA PRO A 73 14.64 -16.91 4.82
C PRO A 73 14.68 -18.00 3.72
N VAL A 74 13.77 -17.92 2.74
CA VAL A 74 13.64 -18.91 1.67
C VAL A 74 14.19 -18.37 0.35
N GLY A 75 15.12 -19.11 -0.28
CA GLY A 75 15.72 -18.72 -1.55
C GLY A 75 16.55 -17.44 -1.48
N GLU A 76 16.84 -16.86 -2.65
CA GLU A 76 17.60 -15.61 -2.79
C GLU A 76 16.84 -14.39 -2.26
N VAL A 77 17.56 -13.33 -1.89
CA VAL A 77 16.96 -12.09 -1.37
C VAL A 77 15.92 -11.51 -2.34
N ILE A 78 16.25 -11.48 -3.64
CA ILE A 78 15.33 -10.99 -4.68
C ILE A 78 14.05 -11.81 -4.78
N PHE A 79 14.12 -13.13 -4.56
CA PHE A 79 12.93 -13.96 -4.54
C PHE A 79 12.06 -13.66 -3.32
N ARG A 80 12.67 -13.42 -2.15
CA ARG A 80 11.94 -13.05 -0.93
C ARG A 80 11.23 -11.71 -1.06
N THR A 81 11.85 -10.73 -1.71
CA THR A 81 11.21 -9.44 -2.00
C THR A 81 10.10 -9.56 -3.03
N THR A 82 10.27 -10.39 -4.06
CA THR A 82 9.19 -10.74 -4.99
C THR A 82 8.03 -11.44 -4.27
N LEU A 83 8.32 -12.32 -3.31
CA LEU A 83 7.30 -12.97 -2.50
C LEU A 83 6.51 -11.95 -1.66
N PHE A 84 7.15 -10.89 -1.17
CA PHE A 84 6.46 -9.78 -0.50
C PHE A 84 5.50 -9.05 -1.44
N SER A 85 5.91 -8.77 -2.68
CA SER A 85 5.02 -8.23 -3.71
C SER A 85 3.84 -9.17 -3.99
N ALA A 86 4.07 -10.49 -4.12
CA ALA A 86 3.01 -11.49 -4.28
C ALA A 86 2.02 -11.50 -3.11
N VAL A 87 2.50 -11.44 -1.86
CA VAL A 87 1.65 -11.39 -0.65
C VAL A 87 0.79 -10.13 -0.64
N THR A 88 1.39 -8.96 -0.89
CA THR A 88 0.66 -7.69 -0.85
C THR A 88 -0.35 -7.56 -1.99
N CYS A 89 -0.01 -8.03 -3.20
CA CYS A 89 -0.95 -8.12 -4.32
C CYS A 89 -2.10 -9.09 -4.04
N ALA A 90 -1.82 -10.27 -3.51
CA ALA A 90 -2.85 -11.25 -3.14
C ALA A 90 -3.81 -10.72 -2.06
N ALA A 91 -3.27 -10.03 -1.04
CA ALA A 91 -4.09 -9.36 -0.05
C ALA A 91 -4.95 -8.25 -0.67
N ALA A 92 -4.40 -7.48 -1.61
CA ALA A 92 -5.15 -6.45 -2.34
C ALA A 92 -6.33 -7.04 -3.12
N VAL A 93 -6.17 -8.21 -3.77
CA VAL A 93 -7.27 -8.94 -4.43
C VAL A 93 -8.39 -9.30 -3.44
N GLY A 94 -8.04 -9.80 -2.26
CA GLY A 94 -9.01 -10.11 -1.21
C GLY A 94 -9.78 -8.87 -0.73
N VAL A 95 -9.07 -7.75 -0.50
CA VAL A 95 -9.70 -6.48 -0.09
C VAL A 95 -10.56 -5.89 -1.21
N LEU A 96 -10.12 -6.01 -2.47
CA LEU A 96 -10.91 -5.60 -3.64
C LEU A 96 -12.24 -6.36 -3.71
N TYR A 97 -12.23 -7.67 -3.43
CA TYR A 97 -13.47 -8.44 -3.33
C TYR A 97 -14.39 -7.87 -2.24
N VAL A 98 -13.86 -7.59 -1.04
CA VAL A 98 -14.67 -6.98 0.04
C VAL A 98 -15.27 -5.65 -0.39
N LEU A 99 -14.46 -4.75 -0.96
CA LEU A 99 -14.92 -3.48 -1.50
C LEU A 99 -16.01 -3.68 -2.58
N GLY A 100 -15.79 -4.61 -3.50
CA GLY A 100 -16.75 -4.97 -4.54
C GLY A 100 -18.08 -5.46 -3.96
N THR A 101 -18.07 -6.29 -2.91
CA THR A 101 -19.32 -6.73 -2.25
C THR A 101 -20.08 -5.60 -1.58
N LEU A 102 -19.36 -4.56 -1.13
CA LEU A 102 -20.00 -3.32 -0.68
C LEU A 102 -20.59 -2.61 -1.89
N VAL A 103 -19.78 -2.16 -2.84
CA VAL A 103 -20.22 -1.32 -3.96
C VAL A 103 -21.30 -1.98 -4.82
N LEU A 104 -21.04 -3.19 -5.34
CA LEU A 104 -21.89 -3.88 -6.32
C LEU A 104 -23.07 -4.61 -5.68
N ARG A 105 -23.02 -4.89 -4.37
CA ARG A 105 -24.04 -5.64 -3.61
C ARG A 105 -24.34 -7.05 -4.14
N GLN A 106 -23.53 -7.55 -5.08
CA GLN A 106 -23.62 -8.90 -5.64
C GLN A 106 -22.27 -9.61 -5.48
N ARG A 107 -22.24 -10.71 -4.70
CA ARG A 107 -21.00 -11.39 -4.33
C ARG A 107 -20.30 -12.04 -5.52
N TRP A 108 -21.05 -12.69 -6.40
CA TRP A 108 -20.47 -13.35 -7.58
C TRP A 108 -19.85 -12.36 -8.56
N VAL A 109 -20.49 -11.20 -8.78
CA VAL A 109 -19.93 -10.13 -9.61
C VAL A 109 -18.67 -9.55 -8.97
N ALA A 110 -18.67 -9.31 -7.65
CA ALA A 110 -17.48 -8.85 -6.94
C ALA A 110 -16.32 -9.86 -7.02
N ALA A 111 -16.62 -11.16 -6.91
CA ALA A 111 -15.63 -12.23 -7.05
C ALA A 111 -15.06 -12.29 -8.47
N PHE A 112 -15.93 -12.18 -9.49
CA PHE A 112 -15.53 -12.13 -10.89
C PHE A 112 -14.62 -10.93 -11.18
N VAL A 113 -14.98 -9.74 -10.70
CA VAL A 113 -14.15 -8.52 -10.86
C VAL A 113 -12.80 -8.67 -10.16
N ALA A 114 -12.78 -9.20 -8.94
CA ALA A 114 -11.52 -9.41 -8.21
C ALA A 114 -10.63 -10.46 -8.89
N ALA A 115 -11.21 -11.55 -9.41
CA ALA A 115 -10.48 -12.56 -10.17
C ALA A 115 -9.92 -12.00 -11.49
N LEU A 116 -10.72 -11.23 -12.23
CA LEU A 116 -10.28 -10.59 -13.47
C LEU A 116 -9.16 -9.59 -13.21
N PHE A 117 -9.25 -8.80 -12.14
CA PHE A 117 -8.18 -7.91 -11.70
C PHE A 117 -6.91 -8.68 -11.34
N ALA A 118 -7.04 -9.79 -10.60
CA ALA A 118 -5.92 -10.61 -10.18
C ALA A 118 -5.09 -11.16 -11.36
N VAL A 119 -5.74 -11.50 -12.47
CA VAL A 119 -5.08 -12.04 -13.67
C VAL A 119 -4.87 -11.01 -14.77
N SER A 120 -5.18 -9.73 -14.51
CA SER A 120 -4.91 -8.66 -15.46
C SER A 120 -3.40 -8.50 -15.66
N GLU A 121 -2.96 -8.32 -16.90
CA GLU A 121 -1.54 -8.26 -17.25
C GLU A 121 -0.77 -7.22 -16.41
N THR A 122 -1.33 -6.01 -16.29
CA THR A 122 -0.72 -4.94 -15.52
C THR A 122 -0.54 -5.30 -14.05
N PHE A 123 -1.57 -5.83 -13.39
CA PHE A 123 -1.52 -6.10 -11.96
C PHE A 123 -0.73 -7.37 -11.63
N TRP A 124 -0.90 -8.42 -12.44
CA TRP A 124 -0.16 -9.67 -12.30
C TRP A 124 1.34 -9.44 -12.50
N GLY A 125 1.74 -8.61 -13.46
CA GLY A 125 3.14 -8.22 -13.66
C GLY A 125 3.79 -7.64 -12.39
N GLN A 126 3.04 -6.84 -11.61
CA GLN A 126 3.53 -6.28 -10.34
C GLN A 126 3.61 -7.30 -9.20
N ALA A 127 2.88 -8.41 -9.31
CA ALA A 127 2.87 -9.45 -8.28
C ALA A 127 4.00 -10.47 -8.43
N VAL A 128 4.59 -10.58 -9.62
CA VAL A 128 5.63 -11.58 -9.95
C VAL A 128 7.05 -11.02 -9.96
N LEU A 129 7.19 -9.71 -9.73
CA LEU A 129 8.47 -8.99 -9.64
C LEU A 129 8.61 -8.31 -8.28
N THR A 130 9.83 -7.89 -7.94
CA THR A 130 10.07 -7.04 -6.76
C THR A 130 9.62 -5.63 -7.07
N GLU A 131 8.42 -5.28 -6.61
CA GLU A 131 7.75 -4.03 -6.96
C GLU A 131 6.99 -3.43 -5.77
N VAL A 132 6.85 -2.10 -5.79
CA VAL A 132 6.19 -1.33 -4.72
C VAL A 132 4.66 -1.25 -4.88
N TYR A 133 4.14 -1.52 -6.07
CA TYR A 133 2.74 -1.22 -6.40
C TYR A 133 1.71 -2.12 -5.70
N GLY A 134 2.08 -3.36 -5.37
CA GLY A 134 1.19 -4.28 -4.63
C GLY A 134 0.77 -3.74 -3.27
N LEU A 135 1.74 -3.25 -2.48
CA LEU A 135 1.49 -2.62 -1.19
C LEU A 135 0.69 -1.32 -1.35
N HIS A 136 0.97 -0.52 -2.38
CA HIS A 136 0.22 0.69 -2.66
C HIS A 136 -1.26 0.41 -2.93
N MET A 137 -1.53 -0.62 -3.74
CA MET A 137 -2.89 -1.04 -4.06
C MET A 137 -3.62 -1.56 -2.82
N LEU A 138 -2.96 -2.36 -1.98
CA LEU A 138 -3.53 -2.85 -0.73
C LEU A 138 -3.95 -1.70 0.20
N LEU A 139 -3.07 -0.73 0.44
CA LEU A 139 -3.35 0.41 1.31
C LEU A 139 -4.49 1.29 0.77
N THR A 140 -4.50 1.52 -0.55
CA THR A 140 -5.53 2.31 -1.23
C THR A 140 -6.90 1.61 -1.12
N LEU A 141 -6.96 0.32 -1.41
CA LEU A 141 -8.19 -0.47 -1.30
C LEU A 141 -8.66 -0.59 0.16
N ALA A 142 -7.76 -0.71 1.12
CA ALA A 142 -8.11 -0.72 2.54
C ALA A 142 -8.74 0.62 2.96
N ALA A 143 -8.13 1.75 2.58
CA ALA A 143 -8.67 3.08 2.84
C ALA A 143 -10.07 3.26 2.22
N LEU A 144 -10.23 2.91 0.95
CA LEU A 144 -11.53 2.99 0.25
C LEU A 144 -12.58 2.07 0.88
N THR A 145 -12.20 0.85 1.25
CA THR A 145 -13.10 -0.10 1.93
C THR A 145 -13.59 0.48 3.26
N CYS A 146 -12.70 1.07 4.06
CA CYS A 146 -13.05 1.75 5.29
C CYS A 146 -13.99 2.94 5.04
N LEU A 147 -13.71 3.78 4.04
CA LEU A 147 -14.55 4.95 3.71
C LEU A 147 -15.94 4.55 3.23
N VAL A 148 -16.05 3.61 2.29
CA VAL A 148 -17.34 3.15 1.76
C VAL A 148 -18.16 2.47 2.85
N PHE A 149 -17.50 1.70 3.73
CA PHE A 149 -18.20 1.04 4.82
C PHE A 149 -18.63 2.00 5.93
N TRP A 150 -17.81 3.03 6.21
CA TRP A 150 -18.18 4.15 7.07
C TRP A 150 -19.40 4.89 6.51
N ASP A 151 -19.41 5.24 5.22
CA ASP A 151 -20.51 5.98 4.60
C ASP A 151 -21.85 5.23 4.69
N ARG A 152 -21.79 3.89 4.61
CA ARG A 152 -22.98 3.04 4.74
C ARG A 152 -23.47 2.87 6.17
N THR A 153 -22.57 2.71 7.14
CA THR A 153 -22.95 2.32 8.51
C THR A 153 -22.91 3.45 9.52
N GLY A 154 -22.22 4.55 9.19
CA GLY A 154 -21.90 5.61 10.12
C GLY A 154 -20.99 5.20 11.27
N THR A 155 -20.28 4.06 11.16
CA THR A 155 -19.39 3.55 12.22
C THR A 155 -18.13 4.41 12.34
N PRO A 156 -17.96 5.24 13.38
CA PRO A 156 -16.96 6.30 13.38
C PRO A 156 -15.50 5.81 13.36
N THR A 157 -15.24 4.59 13.84
CA THR A 157 -13.89 4.01 13.83
C THR A 157 -13.38 3.74 12.42
N LEU A 158 -14.27 3.53 11.44
CA LEU A 158 -13.87 3.25 10.06
C LEU A 158 -13.28 4.49 9.37
N VAL A 159 -13.78 5.70 9.63
CA VAL A 159 -13.17 6.93 9.08
C VAL A 159 -11.80 7.22 9.70
N LEU A 160 -11.58 6.78 10.94
CA LEU A 160 -10.27 6.83 11.61
C LEU A 160 -9.27 5.87 10.96
N TRP A 161 -9.68 4.64 10.69
CA TRP A 161 -8.85 3.67 9.96
C TRP A 161 -8.56 4.12 8.52
N ALA A 162 -9.54 4.72 7.84
CA ALA A 162 -9.31 5.32 6.53
C ALA A 162 -8.22 6.40 6.60
N ALA A 163 -8.30 7.33 7.55
CA ALA A 163 -7.28 8.37 7.75
C ALA A 163 -5.87 7.76 7.98
N PHE A 164 -5.79 6.70 8.80
CA PHE A 164 -4.56 5.97 9.04
C PHE A 164 -3.97 5.33 7.76
N PHE A 165 -4.79 4.60 7.00
CA PHE A 165 -4.33 3.97 5.75
C PHE A 165 -3.90 4.99 4.69
N VAL A 166 -4.53 6.17 4.66
CA VAL A 166 -4.13 7.25 3.75
C VAL A 166 -2.76 7.80 4.15
N GLY A 167 -2.53 8.01 5.45
CA GLY A 167 -1.21 8.41 5.97
C GLY A 167 -0.13 7.39 5.62
N LEU A 168 -0.41 6.09 5.80
CA LEU A 168 0.50 5.01 5.38
C LEU A 168 0.73 4.99 3.86
N SER A 169 -0.30 5.23 3.05
CA SER A 169 -0.15 5.26 1.60
C SER A 169 0.76 6.40 1.16
N LEU A 170 0.69 7.57 1.83
CA LEU A 170 1.57 8.70 1.57
C LEU A 170 3.03 8.46 1.97
N THR A 171 3.33 7.57 2.92
CA THR A 171 4.71 7.14 3.20
C THR A 171 5.19 6.03 2.29
N HIS A 172 4.30 5.50 1.46
CA HIS A 172 4.59 4.41 0.55
C HIS A 172 4.67 4.85 -0.91
N HIS A 173 3.83 5.78 -1.38
CA HIS A 173 3.88 6.22 -2.78
C HIS A 173 3.19 7.58 -2.96
N LEU A 174 3.84 8.53 -3.64
CA LEU A 174 3.28 9.89 -3.86
C LEU A 174 2.02 9.89 -4.73
N MET A 175 1.86 8.89 -5.61
CA MET A 175 0.61 8.67 -6.39
C MET A 175 -0.63 8.55 -5.51
N SER A 176 -0.47 8.33 -4.20
CA SER A 176 -1.57 8.40 -3.24
C SER A 176 -2.36 9.71 -3.30
N VAL A 177 -1.70 10.79 -3.68
CA VAL A 177 -2.33 12.11 -3.82
C VAL A 177 -3.42 12.12 -4.89
N MET A 178 -3.31 11.28 -5.94
CA MET A 178 -4.23 11.32 -7.08
C MET A 178 -5.65 10.88 -6.75
N TRP A 179 -5.85 10.08 -5.69
CA TRP A 179 -7.18 9.64 -5.27
C TRP A 179 -7.77 10.45 -4.12
N LEU A 180 -7.05 11.47 -3.61
CA LEU A 180 -7.59 12.41 -2.62
C LEU A 180 -8.90 13.09 -3.07
N PRO A 181 -9.07 13.53 -4.33
CA PRO A 181 -10.33 14.13 -4.77
C PRO A 181 -11.53 13.19 -4.58
N ALA A 182 -11.36 11.90 -4.87
CA ALA A 182 -12.42 10.90 -4.70
C ALA A 182 -12.77 10.73 -3.21
N MET A 183 -11.79 10.71 -2.32
CA MET A 183 -12.04 10.66 -0.88
C MET A 183 -12.77 11.89 -0.37
N VAL A 184 -12.32 13.08 -0.78
CA VAL A 184 -12.91 14.35 -0.37
C VAL A 184 -14.38 14.38 -0.80
N LEU A 185 -14.69 13.90 -2.01
CA LEU A 185 -16.06 13.79 -2.48
C LEU A 185 -16.90 12.85 -1.60
N ILE A 186 -16.40 11.66 -1.26
CA ILE A 186 -17.10 10.73 -0.35
C ILE A 186 -17.35 11.39 1.01
N LEU A 187 -16.31 12.02 1.59
CA LEU A 187 -16.40 12.66 2.90
C LEU A 187 -17.37 13.86 2.90
N ALA A 188 -17.38 14.67 1.84
CA ALA A 188 -18.21 15.87 1.73
C ALA A 188 -19.69 15.57 1.47
N THR A 189 -19.96 14.53 0.68
CA THR A 189 -21.31 14.11 0.29
C THR A 189 -21.96 13.14 1.29
N SER A 190 -21.17 12.52 2.17
CA SER A 190 -21.69 11.59 3.17
C SER A 190 -22.71 12.22 4.11
N ARG A 191 -23.80 11.48 4.38
CA ARG A 191 -24.79 11.80 5.43
C ARG A 191 -24.17 11.83 6.83
N HIS A 192 -23.01 11.20 7.02
CA HIS A 192 -22.30 11.12 8.30
C HIS A 192 -21.22 12.20 8.47
N ARG A 193 -21.13 13.19 7.56
CA ARG A 193 -20.09 14.24 7.56
C ARG A 193 -19.94 15.03 8.87
N GLN A 194 -20.99 15.11 9.70
CA GLN A 194 -20.90 15.75 11.03
C GLN A 194 -19.88 15.04 11.94
N GLN A 195 -19.66 13.73 11.75
CA GLN A 195 -18.64 12.97 12.48
C GLN A 195 -17.22 13.47 12.19
N LEU A 196 -16.97 14.00 10.98
CA LEU A 196 -15.66 14.52 10.60
C LEU A 196 -15.26 15.71 11.48
N ARG A 197 -16.22 16.63 11.72
CA ARG A 197 -16.02 17.74 12.64
C ARG A 197 -15.83 17.26 14.08
N ALA A 198 -16.61 16.28 14.52
CA ALA A 198 -16.48 15.75 15.88
C ALA A 198 -15.15 14.98 16.11
N ARG A 199 -14.51 14.48 15.04
CA ARG A 199 -13.36 13.57 15.11
C ARG A 199 -12.13 14.08 14.38
N TRP A 200 -12.06 15.36 14.04
CA TRP A 200 -10.94 15.90 13.26
C TRP A 200 -9.58 15.68 13.94
N ARG A 201 -9.50 15.79 15.28
CA ARG A 201 -8.27 15.58 16.05
C ARG A 201 -7.73 14.15 15.92
N PRO A 202 -8.47 13.08 16.28
CA PRO A 202 -7.96 11.72 16.12
C PRO A 202 -7.77 11.35 14.64
N MET A 203 -8.56 11.89 13.71
CA MET A 203 -8.31 11.70 12.28
C MET A 203 -6.96 12.30 11.86
N ALA A 204 -6.69 13.55 12.24
CA ALA A 204 -5.43 14.23 11.94
C ALA A 204 -4.26 13.48 12.58
N LEU A 205 -4.38 13.05 13.84
CA LEU A 205 -3.35 12.27 14.50
C LEU A 205 -3.05 10.97 13.73
N LEU A 206 -4.06 10.16 13.44
CA LEU A 206 -3.89 8.90 12.72
C LEU A 206 -3.38 9.08 11.30
N PHE A 207 -3.72 10.17 10.62
CA PHE A 207 -3.18 10.52 9.32
C PHE A 207 -1.71 10.95 9.40
N LEU A 208 -1.33 11.75 10.40
CA LEU A 208 0.01 12.32 10.53
C LEU A 208 1.02 11.34 11.14
N THR A 209 0.61 10.45 12.06
CA THR A 209 1.53 9.53 12.73
C THR A 209 2.33 8.65 11.76
N PRO A 210 1.73 8.03 10.72
CA PRO A 210 2.49 7.29 9.70
C PRO A 210 3.56 8.13 9.00
N LEU A 211 3.34 9.43 8.80
CA LEU A 211 4.28 10.32 8.09
C LEU A 211 5.63 10.44 8.81
N LEU A 212 5.68 10.13 10.11
CA LEU A 212 6.93 10.03 10.86
C LEU A 212 7.89 8.98 10.29
N LEU A 213 7.39 7.99 9.52
CA LEU A 213 8.24 7.02 8.84
C LEU A 213 9.19 7.68 7.84
N TYR A 214 8.93 8.88 7.34
CA TYR A 214 9.89 9.59 6.48
C TYR A 214 11.22 9.91 7.17
N VAL A 215 11.26 9.95 8.52
CA VAL A 215 12.49 10.09 9.30
C VAL A 215 13.46 8.91 9.04
N TYR A 216 12.96 7.78 8.54
CA TYR A 216 13.78 6.67 8.05
C TYR A 216 14.83 7.11 7.04
N LEU A 217 14.48 7.99 6.09
CA LEU A 217 15.37 8.35 4.97
C LEU A 217 16.69 9.00 5.44
N PRO A 218 16.69 10.09 6.23
CA PRO A 218 17.93 10.66 6.74
C PRO A 218 18.67 9.69 7.67
N ILE A 219 17.97 8.92 8.50
CA ILE A 219 18.61 7.91 9.38
C ILE A 219 19.31 6.81 8.56
N ALA A 220 18.69 6.36 7.48
CA ALA A 220 19.27 5.40 6.57
C ALA A 220 20.51 5.97 5.88
N ALA A 221 20.40 7.19 5.32
CA ALA A 221 21.50 7.86 4.63
C ALA A 221 22.70 8.17 5.55
N LEU A 222 22.48 8.43 6.84
CA LEU A 222 23.56 8.64 7.82
C LEU A 222 24.43 7.40 8.07
N ARG A 223 23.93 6.19 7.76
CA ARG A 223 24.71 4.94 7.85
C ARG A 223 25.59 4.68 6.63
N ASP A 224 25.54 5.57 5.63
CA ASP A 224 26.25 5.47 4.36
C ASP A 224 26.06 4.09 3.66
N PRO A 225 24.80 3.65 3.43
CA PRO A 225 24.56 2.35 2.84
C PRO A 225 24.98 2.34 1.36
N PRO A 226 25.41 1.18 0.82
CA PRO A 226 25.73 1.03 -0.60
C PRO A 226 24.63 1.54 -1.55
N MET A 227 23.37 1.38 -1.17
CA MET A 227 22.23 1.99 -1.86
C MET A 227 21.75 3.24 -1.10
N ASN A 228 22.19 4.42 -1.55
CA ASN A 228 21.84 5.72 -0.94
C ASN A 228 21.47 6.76 -2.01
N TRP A 229 20.32 6.58 -2.68
CA TRP A 229 19.92 7.45 -3.78
C TRP A 229 19.64 8.88 -3.31
N GLY A 230 20.30 9.86 -3.93
CA GLY A 230 20.04 11.27 -3.68
C GLY A 230 20.52 11.81 -2.33
N ASP A 231 21.06 10.93 -1.48
CA ASP A 231 21.66 11.23 -0.20
C ASP A 231 20.83 12.22 0.67
N PRO A 232 19.67 11.79 1.20
CA PRO A 232 18.73 12.66 1.94
C PRO A 232 19.20 13.02 3.36
N ARG A 233 20.52 13.21 3.59
CA ARG A 233 21.09 13.64 4.88
C ARG A 233 20.79 15.10 5.22
N THR A 234 20.70 15.95 4.21
CA THR A 234 20.38 17.38 4.38
C THR A 234 18.89 17.63 4.15
N LEU A 235 18.34 18.69 4.76
CA LEU A 235 16.93 19.05 4.56
C LEU A 235 16.59 19.26 3.08
N LYS A 236 17.48 19.90 2.32
CA LYS A 236 17.31 20.11 0.88
C LYS A 236 17.21 18.78 0.13
N ASN A 237 18.19 17.88 0.32
CA ASN A 237 18.20 16.59 -0.38
C ASN A 237 17.03 15.72 0.02
N PHE A 238 16.65 15.73 1.30
CA PHE A 238 15.45 15.05 1.78
C PHE A 238 14.19 15.55 1.08
N LEU A 239 13.98 16.87 0.99
CA LEU A 239 12.83 17.44 0.30
C LEU A 239 12.86 17.13 -1.21
N ASP A 240 14.03 17.25 -1.85
CA ASP A 240 14.19 16.92 -3.27
C ASP A 240 13.87 15.45 -3.55
N HIS A 241 14.24 14.55 -2.64
CA HIS A 241 14.00 13.13 -2.73
C HIS A 241 12.52 12.78 -2.50
N VAL A 242 11.90 13.27 -1.42
CA VAL A 242 10.49 12.96 -1.09
C VAL A 242 9.52 13.56 -2.10
N THR A 243 9.84 14.70 -2.70
CA THR A 243 8.99 15.34 -3.72
C THR A 243 9.23 14.79 -5.13
N GLY A 244 10.22 13.92 -5.32
CA GLY A 244 10.65 13.48 -6.64
C GLY A 244 11.21 14.62 -7.50
N ALA A 245 11.68 15.72 -6.91
CA ALA A 245 12.26 16.85 -7.63
C ALA A 245 13.44 16.41 -8.51
N GLN A 246 14.14 15.35 -8.09
CA GLN A 246 15.21 14.72 -8.85
C GLN A 246 14.76 14.17 -10.20
N TYR A 247 13.47 13.95 -10.46
CA TYR A 247 12.98 13.53 -11.78
C TYR A 247 12.54 14.70 -12.67
N ARG A 248 12.50 15.93 -12.16
CA ARG A 248 12.01 17.10 -12.93
C ARG A 248 12.88 17.39 -14.16
N PHE A 249 14.19 17.16 -14.08
CA PHE A 249 15.09 17.33 -15.24
C PHE A 249 14.75 16.39 -16.41
N LYS A 250 14.18 15.22 -16.14
CA LYS A 250 13.74 14.27 -17.19
C LYS A 250 12.43 14.71 -17.86
N MET A 251 11.70 15.66 -17.26
CA MET A 251 10.44 16.20 -17.79
C MET A 251 10.64 17.48 -18.61
N GLY A 252 11.89 17.90 -18.87
CA GLY A 252 12.19 19.05 -19.74
C GLY A 252 11.99 20.43 -19.10
N TYR A 253 11.98 20.49 -17.76
CA TYR A 253 11.97 21.74 -16.99
C TYR A 253 13.31 21.97 -16.29
#